data_AF-A0A925YTN7-F1
#
_entry.id   AF-A0A925YTN7-F1
#
_cell.length_a   1.000
_cell.length_b   1.000
_cell.length_c   1.000
_cell.angle_alpha   90.00
_cell.angle_beta   90.00
_cell.angle_gamma   90.00
#
_symmetry.space_group_name_H-M   'P 1'
#
loop_
_entity.id
_entity.type
_entity.pdbx_description
1 polymer ?
#
loop_
_entity_poly.entity_id
_entity_poly.type
_entity_poly.pdbx_seq_one_letter_code
_entity_poly.pdbx_strand_id
1 'polypeptide(L)'
;MSLNTNSWTTLWYIIQYQLFGMSPVAFHSLNWLLHTAVGCVLFGFGRDFLKGKWPEGVALFGALLFVVHPLASEIPNYARTQDLAWVTLFSLLAGWLLLAFLRDGGWWKLAGGAVFVAGATFSKGPGMFHALMVCVAVGLVHVSPEHWKPARAKAKWIIGACGVFIAILWISGILPGLIGATGEWSEPRFIGHAYTLSRVFWEFAWRSVIPV
;
A
#
# COMPACT_ATOMS: atom_id res chain seq x y z
N MET A 1 -10.57 -23.03 -1.93
CA MET A 1 -9.13 -22.83 -2.17
C MET A 1 -8.85 -21.35 -1.90
N SER A 2 -8.36 -20.98 -0.72
CA SER A 2 -8.08 -19.57 -0.43
C SER A 2 -6.89 -19.13 -1.28
N LEU A 3 -7.04 -18.06 -2.06
CA LEU A 3 -5.92 -17.42 -2.73
C LEU A 3 -4.92 -17.00 -1.65
N ASN A 4 -3.72 -17.57 -1.66
CA ASN A 4 -2.68 -17.22 -0.69
C ASN A 4 -2.15 -15.82 -1.07
N THR A 5 -2.74 -14.78 -0.49
CA THR A 5 -2.46 -13.37 -0.74
C THR A 5 -1.04 -12.94 -0.34
N ASN A 6 -0.24 -13.84 0.22
CA ASN A 6 1.16 -13.62 0.59
C ASN A 6 2.15 -14.30 -0.37
N SER A 7 1.71 -14.61 -1.60
CA SER A 7 2.52 -15.36 -2.57
C SER A 7 3.84 -14.65 -2.93
N TRP A 8 3.85 -13.32 -3.05
CA TRP A 8 5.06 -12.53 -3.34
C TRP A 8 6.09 -12.63 -2.22
N THR A 9 5.65 -12.41 -0.98
CA THR A 9 6.53 -12.52 0.19
C THR A 9 7.05 -13.95 0.35
N THR A 10 6.19 -14.94 0.12
CA THR A 10 6.58 -16.36 0.17
C THR A 10 7.64 -16.70 -0.87
N LEU A 11 7.49 -16.21 -2.10
CA LEU A 11 8.48 -16.38 -3.16
C LEU A 11 9.85 -15.85 -2.74
N TRP A 12 9.91 -14.66 -2.15
CA TRP A 12 11.19 -14.11 -1.68
C TRP A 12 11.79 -14.90 -0.53
N TYR A 13 11.00 -15.42 0.40
CA TYR A 13 11.52 -16.35 1.42
C TYR A 13 12.10 -17.62 0.79
N ILE A 14 11.44 -18.19 -0.22
CA ILE A 14 11.94 -19.36 -0.95
C ILE A 14 13.27 -19.02 -1.63
N ILE A 15 13.37 -17.90 -2.34
CA ILE A 15 14.60 -17.48 -3.01
C ILE A 15 15.74 -17.31 -2.00
N GLN A 16 15.51 -16.61 -0.89
CA GLN A 16 16.51 -16.43 0.17
C GLN A 16 16.97 -17.78 0.74
N TYR A 17 16.03 -18.68 1.01
CA TYR A 17 16.35 -20.01 1.51
C TYR A 17 17.16 -20.83 0.49
N GLN A 18 16.82 -20.78 -0.79
CA GLN A 18 17.55 -21.50 -1.83
C GLN A 18 18.97 -20.96 -2.02
N LEU A 19 19.18 -19.65 -1.87
CA LEU A 19 20.49 -19.02 -2.04
C LEU A 19 21.37 -19.09 -0.79
N PHE A 20 20.77 -19.02 0.40
CA PHE A 20 21.50 -18.79 1.66
C PHE A 20 21.12 -19.74 2.80
N GLY A 21 20.22 -20.71 2.57
CA GLY A 21 19.72 -21.63 3.58
C GLY A 21 18.98 -20.93 4.73
N MET A 22 19.09 -21.46 5.94
CA MET A 22 18.51 -20.88 7.17
C MET A 22 19.39 -19.78 7.79
N SER A 23 20.11 -19.00 6.98
CA SER A 23 20.99 -17.93 7.46
C SER A 23 20.19 -16.72 7.96
N PRO A 24 20.18 -16.40 9.27
CA PRO A 24 19.44 -15.24 9.77
C PRO A 24 19.91 -13.94 9.15
N VAL A 25 21.22 -13.80 8.94
CA VAL A 25 21.83 -12.62 8.33
C VAL A 25 21.26 -12.34 6.94
N ALA A 26 21.02 -13.38 6.12
CA ALA A 26 20.44 -13.21 4.79
C ALA A 26 19.03 -12.63 4.84
N PHE A 27 18.16 -13.18 5.71
CA PHE A 27 16.79 -12.70 5.87
C PHE A 27 16.74 -11.26 6.40
N HIS A 28 17.56 -10.94 7.41
CA HIS A 28 17.63 -9.57 7.94
C HIS A 28 18.22 -8.59 6.92
N SER A 29 19.18 -9.01 6.10
CA SER A 29 19.78 -8.14 5.08
C SER A 29 18.75 -7.69 4.05
N LEU A 30 17.87 -8.59 3.58
CA LEU A 30 16.79 -8.18 2.67
C LEU A 30 15.82 -7.20 3.36
N ASN A 31 15.51 -7.41 4.63
CA ASN A 31 14.65 -6.48 5.38
C ASN A 31 15.28 -5.09 5.48
N TRP A 32 16.58 -5.00 5.74
CA TRP A 32 17.32 -3.74 5.76
C TRP A 32 17.29 -3.05 4.40
N LEU A 33 17.49 -3.80 3.31
CA LEU A 33 17.40 -3.26 1.96
C LEU A 33 16.00 -2.73 1.66
N LEU A 34 14.96 -3.48 2.02
CA LEU A 34 13.57 -3.08 1.83
C LEU A 34 13.20 -1.85 2.67
N HIS A 35 13.57 -1.83 3.95
CA HIS A 35 13.33 -0.69 4.83
C HIS A 35 13.99 0.59 4.31
N THR A 36 15.24 0.46 3.84
CA THR A 36 15.97 1.57 3.21
C THR A 36 15.28 2.02 1.91
N ALA A 37 14.87 1.08 1.06
CA ALA A 37 14.15 1.38 -0.17
C ALA A 37 12.83 2.11 0.11
N VAL A 38 12.07 1.68 1.11
CA VAL A 38 10.85 2.36 1.55
C VAL A 38 11.17 3.78 2.02
N GLY A 39 12.20 3.98 2.85
CA GLY A 39 12.62 5.31 3.29
C GLY A 39 12.99 6.24 2.13
N CYS A 40 13.77 5.75 1.15
CA CYS A 40 14.15 6.50 -0.04
C CYS A 40 12.94 6.86 -0.92
N VAL A 41 12.04 5.89 -1.16
CA VAL A 41 10.81 6.11 -1.93
C VAL A 41 9.88 7.07 -1.20
N LEU A 42 9.76 6.97 0.13
CA LEU A 42 8.95 7.86 0.94
C LEU A 42 9.48 9.30 0.86
N PHE A 43 10.80 9.50 0.90
CA PHE A 43 11.39 10.82 0.68
C PHE A 43 11.08 11.35 -0.72
N GLY A 44 11.35 10.57 -1.77
CA GLY A 44 11.13 11.00 -3.16
C GLY A 44 9.66 11.31 -3.44
N PHE A 45 8.77 10.40 -3.05
CA PHE A 45 7.32 10.60 -3.11
C PHE A 45 6.89 11.82 -2.31
N GLY A 46 7.34 11.97 -1.05
CA GLY A 46 6.97 13.08 -0.18
C GLY A 46 7.43 14.43 -0.72
N ARG A 47 8.68 14.52 -1.20
CA ARG A 47 9.22 15.72 -1.84
C ARG A 47 8.37 16.14 -3.03
N ASP A 48 8.05 15.18 -3.89
CA ASP A 48 7.22 15.43 -5.05
C ASP A 48 5.79 15.78 -4.64
N PHE A 49 5.19 15.08 -3.68
CA PHE A 49 3.82 15.29 -3.20
C PHE A 49 3.61 16.67 -2.58
N LEU A 50 4.61 17.16 -1.85
CA LEU A 50 4.60 18.45 -1.16
C LEU A 50 5.15 19.61 -2.01
N LYS A 51 5.63 19.33 -3.22
CA LYS A 51 6.23 20.32 -4.12
C LYS A 51 5.32 21.55 -4.28
N GLY A 52 5.88 22.73 -4.00
CA GLY A 52 5.17 24.01 -4.08
C GLY A 52 4.25 24.34 -2.89
N LYS A 53 4.13 23.43 -1.90
CA LYS A 53 3.32 23.64 -0.69
C LYS A 53 4.19 23.73 0.58
N TRP A 54 5.25 22.92 0.66
CA TRP A 54 6.17 22.88 1.80
C TRP A 54 7.63 22.71 1.37
N PRO A 55 8.61 23.09 2.20
CA PRO A 55 10.03 22.83 1.94
C PRO A 55 10.35 21.33 1.87
N GLU A 56 11.34 20.95 1.06
CA GLU A 56 11.77 19.55 0.92
C GLU A 56 12.24 18.92 2.24
N GLY A 57 12.73 19.73 3.17
CA GLY A 57 13.13 19.30 4.51
C GLY A 57 12.00 18.64 5.30
N VAL A 58 10.73 18.98 5.04
CA VAL A 58 9.57 18.31 5.67
C VAL A 58 9.45 16.87 5.19
N ALA A 59 9.64 16.62 3.89
CA ALA A 59 9.64 15.27 3.33
C ALA A 59 10.82 14.44 3.84
N LEU A 60 12.01 15.06 3.92
CA LEU A 60 13.20 14.41 4.46
C LEU A 60 13.00 14.05 5.93
N PHE A 61 12.49 14.98 6.75
CA PHE A 61 12.18 14.73 8.15
C PHE A 61 11.17 13.59 8.30
N GLY A 62 10.09 13.56 7.51
CA GLY A 62 9.11 12.47 7.54
C GLY A 62 9.71 11.11 7.16
N ALA A 63 10.60 11.06 6.16
CA ALA A 63 11.29 9.83 5.77
C ALA A 63 12.30 9.36 6.83
N LEU A 64 13.06 10.28 7.42
CA LEU A 64 13.98 9.96 8.52
C LEU A 64 13.22 9.48 9.75
N LEU A 65 12.11 10.16 10.10
CA LEU A 65 11.22 9.76 11.17
C LEU A 65 10.74 8.34 10.93
N PHE A 66 10.25 8.02 9.73
CA PHE A 66 9.88 6.64 9.37
C PHE A 66 11.04 5.66 9.57
N VAL A 67 12.24 5.96 9.08
CA VAL A 67 13.38 5.04 9.16
C VAL A 67 13.75 4.72 10.61
N VAL A 68 13.71 5.70 11.51
CA VAL A 68 14.09 5.54 12.92
C VAL A 68 12.92 5.21 13.85
N HIS A 69 11.68 5.28 13.36
CA HIS A 69 10.50 5.07 14.19
C HIS A 69 10.47 3.62 14.72
N PRO A 70 10.26 3.39 16.03
CA PRO A 70 10.26 2.04 16.61
C PRO A 70 9.38 1.04 15.86
N LEU A 71 8.14 1.42 15.54
CA LEU A 71 7.21 0.58 14.76
C LEU A 71 7.73 0.20 13.37
N ALA A 72 8.45 1.09 12.71
CA ALA A 72 8.97 0.82 11.37
C ALA A 72 10.30 0.03 11.45
N SER A 73 11.06 0.21 12.53
CA SER A 73 12.28 -0.55 12.81
C SER A 73 12.02 -2.04 13.10
N GLU A 74 10.78 -2.45 13.34
CA GLU A 74 10.41 -3.88 13.43
C GLU A 74 10.73 -4.64 12.14
N ILE A 75 10.65 -3.98 10.97
CA ILE A 75 10.96 -4.58 9.67
C ILE A 75 12.39 -5.14 9.65
N PRO A 76 13.45 -4.33 9.86
CA PRO A 76 14.81 -4.87 9.90
C PRO A 76 15.08 -5.80 11.09
N ASN A 77 14.35 -5.68 12.19
CA ASN A 77 14.62 -6.40 13.45
C ASN A 77 13.99 -7.80 13.54
N TYR A 78 13.02 -8.14 12.70
CA TYR A 78 12.39 -9.47 12.70
C TYR A 78 12.48 -10.14 11.33
N ALA A 79 13.02 -11.36 11.27
CA ALA A 79 13.18 -12.08 10.00
C ALA A 79 11.87 -12.31 9.21
N ARG A 80 10.70 -12.35 9.89
CA ARG A 80 9.39 -12.60 9.28
C ARG A 80 8.51 -11.34 9.14
N THR A 81 9.03 -10.25 8.58
CA THR A 81 8.27 -8.98 8.43
C THR A 81 8.39 -8.36 7.04
N GLN A 82 8.90 -9.10 6.06
CA GLN A 82 9.08 -8.64 4.67
C GLN A 82 7.76 -8.20 4.02
N ASP A 83 6.65 -8.82 4.39
CA ASP A 83 5.32 -8.52 3.87
C ASP A 83 4.90 -7.07 4.13
N LEU A 84 5.20 -6.53 5.32
CA LEU A 84 4.94 -5.12 5.63
C LEU A 84 5.75 -4.19 4.72
N ALA A 85 7.06 -4.44 4.60
CA ALA A 85 7.94 -3.62 3.78
C ALA A 85 7.56 -3.63 2.30
N TRP A 86 7.23 -4.81 1.74
CA TRP A 86 6.78 -4.94 0.37
C TRP A 86 5.47 -4.19 0.12
N VAL A 87 4.48 -4.35 0.99
CA VAL A 87 3.20 -3.63 0.87
C VAL A 87 3.42 -2.13 0.92
N THR A 88 4.21 -1.63 1.88
CA THR A 88 4.47 -0.19 2.01
C THR A 88 5.18 0.34 0.76
N LEU A 89 6.23 -0.34 0.30
CA LEU A 89 6.99 0.04 -0.89
C LEU A 89 6.09 0.14 -2.12
N PHE A 90 5.32 -0.92 -2.39
CA PHE A 90 4.44 -0.95 -3.55
C PHE A 90 3.29 0.06 -3.45
N SER A 91 2.72 0.25 -2.26
CA SER A 91 1.67 1.26 -2.05
C SER A 91 2.18 2.68 -2.33
N LEU A 92 3.39 3.00 -1.86
CA LEU A 92 4.01 4.31 -2.12
C LEU A 92 4.34 4.50 -3.60
N LEU A 93 4.91 3.48 -4.26
CA LEU A 93 5.22 3.55 -5.69
C LEU A 93 3.95 3.67 -6.56
N ALA A 94 2.87 2.98 -6.20
CA ALA A 94 1.57 3.14 -6.86
C ALA A 94 1.05 4.58 -6.72
N GLY A 95 1.08 5.14 -5.51
CA GLY A 95 0.72 6.53 -5.26
C GLY A 95 1.60 7.53 -5.99
N TRP A 96 2.92 7.28 -6.06
CA TRP A 96 3.87 8.17 -6.73
C TRP A 96 3.67 8.16 -8.24
N LEU A 97 3.41 7.01 -8.86
CA LEU A 97 3.07 6.94 -10.28
C LEU A 97 1.73 7.59 -10.60
N LEU A 98 0.74 7.48 -9.70
CA LEU A 98 -0.52 8.21 -9.85
C LEU A 98 -0.28 9.72 -9.76
N LEU A 99 0.51 10.18 -8.80
CA LEU A 99 0.89 11.59 -8.67
C LEU A 99 1.58 12.09 -9.94
N ALA A 100 2.52 11.31 -10.48
CA ALA A 100 3.17 11.64 -11.74
C ALA A 100 2.13 11.69 -12.88
N PHE A 101 1.27 10.68 -13.03
CA PHE A 101 0.21 10.69 -14.04
C PHE A 101 -0.69 11.95 -13.96
N LEU A 102 -1.04 12.40 -12.76
CA LEU A 102 -1.84 13.62 -12.56
C LEU A 102 -1.09 14.93 -12.88
N ARG A 103 0.23 14.89 -13.13
CA ARG A 103 1.02 16.08 -13.45
C ARG A 103 1.27 16.24 -14.94
N ASP A 104 1.70 15.16 -15.58
CA ASP A 104 2.18 15.17 -16.97
C ASP A 104 1.52 14.07 -17.82
N GLY A 105 0.55 13.33 -17.28
CA GLY A 105 -0.20 12.30 -18.00
C GLY A 105 0.63 11.05 -18.31
N GLY A 106 0.24 10.32 -19.35
CA GLY A 106 0.93 9.10 -19.81
C GLY A 106 0.37 7.81 -19.19
N TRP A 107 -0.30 7.00 -20.00
CA TRP A 107 -1.00 5.80 -19.56
C TRP A 107 -0.07 4.71 -18.98
N TRP A 108 1.21 4.70 -19.36
CA TRP A 108 2.20 3.75 -18.82
C TRP A 108 2.40 3.92 -17.31
N LYS A 109 2.19 5.13 -16.76
CA LYS A 109 2.25 5.38 -15.31
C LYS A 109 1.09 4.71 -14.59
N LEU A 110 -0.11 4.72 -15.20
CA LEU A 110 -1.26 4.00 -14.66
C LEU A 110 -1.06 2.48 -14.75
N ALA A 111 -0.48 1.98 -15.85
CA ALA A 111 -0.13 0.58 -15.98
C ALA A 111 0.90 0.15 -14.93
N GLY A 112 1.98 0.92 -14.74
CA GLY A 112 2.96 0.69 -13.69
C GLY A 112 2.36 0.78 -12.29
N GLY A 113 1.46 1.74 -12.05
CA GLY A 113 0.73 1.87 -10.80
C GLY A 113 -0.14 0.64 -10.51
N ALA A 114 -0.84 0.11 -11.53
CA ALA A 114 -1.61 -1.12 -11.41
C ALA A 114 -0.73 -2.34 -11.10
N VAL A 115 0.46 -2.43 -11.69
CA VAL A 115 1.46 -3.46 -11.35
C VAL A 115 1.86 -3.38 -9.88
N PHE A 116 2.09 -2.17 -9.35
CA PHE A 116 2.40 -2.00 -7.93
C PHE A 116 1.21 -2.30 -7.01
N VAL A 117 -0.02 -1.93 -7.39
CA VAL A 117 -1.22 -2.36 -6.64
C VAL A 117 -1.32 -3.89 -6.59
N ALA A 118 -1.05 -4.58 -7.70
CA ALA A 118 -0.99 -6.04 -7.73
C ALA A 118 0.14 -6.57 -6.83
N GLY A 119 1.33 -5.97 -6.89
CA GLY A 119 2.46 -6.29 -6.02
C GLY A 119 2.09 -6.21 -4.53
N ALA A 120 1.43 -5.13 -4.11
CA ALA A 120 0.93 -4.98 -2.74
C ALA A 120 -0.09 -6.08 -2.39
N THR A 121 -1.04 -6.34 -3.30
CA THR A 121 -2.10 -7.36 -3.14
C THR A 121 -1.52 -8.76 -2.90
N PHE A 122 -0.44 -9.12 -3.59
CA PHE A 122 0.22 -10.42 -3.43
C PHE A 122 1.28 -10.47 -2.32
N SER A 123 1.57 -9.33 -1.67
CA SER A 123 2.54 -9.24 -0.58
C SER A 123 1.92 -9.51 0.79
N LYS A 124 0.71 -8.99 1.04
CA LYS A 124 -0.03 -9.18 2.29
C LYS A 124 -1.55 -9.15 2.05
N GLY A 125 -2.33 -9.89 2.84
CA GLY A 125 -3.80 -9.88 2.80
C GLY A 125 -4.48 -8.52 2.60
N PRO A 126 -4.20 -7.48 3.42
CA PRO A 126 -4.78 -6.15 3.25
C PRO A 126 -4.00 -5.26 2.27
N GLY A 127 -3.06 -5.79 1.49
CA GLY A 127 -2.13 -4.99 0.69
C GLY A 127 -2.80 -4.16 -0.40
N MET A 128 -3.84 -4.69 -1.06
CA MET A 128 -4.64 -3.93 -2.03
C MET A 128 -5.27 -2.68 -1.39
N PHE A 129 -5.82 -2.85 -0.19
CA PHE A 129 -6.46 -1.76 0.54
C PHE A 129 -5.46 -0.64 0.87
N HIS A 130 -4.24 -0.97 1.29
CA HIS A 130 -3.20 0.02 1.56
C HIS A 130 -2.80 0.80 0.30
N ALA A 131 -2.57 0.10 -0.82
CA ALA A 131 -2.23 0.75 -2.07
C ALA A 131 -3.34 1.69 -2.56
N LEU A 132 -4.60 1.24 -2.46
CA LEU A 132 -5.76 2.06 -2.81
C LEU A 132 -5.91 3.27 -1.88
N MET A 133 -5.69 3.13 -0.57
CA MET A 133 -5.72 4.26 0.36
C MET A 133 -4.71 5.34 -0.02
N VAL A 134 -3.46 4.97 -0.33
CA VAL A 134 -2.43 5.93 -0.77
C VAL A 134 -2.85 6.60 -2.09
N CYS A 135 -3.32 5.82 -3.06
CA CYS A 135 -3.82 6.37 -4.33
C CYS A 135 -5.02 7.32 -4.14
N VAL A 136 -5.95 6.99 -3.24
CA VAL A 136 -7.08 7.86 -2.90
C VAL A 136 -6.59 9.14 -2.25
N ALA A 137 -5.66 9.08 -1.31
CA ALA A 137 -5.08 10.27 -0.68
C ALA A 137 -4.40 11.18 -1.73
N VAL A 138 -3.66 10.61 -2.67
CA VAL A 138 -3.09 11.35 -3.81
C VAL A 138 -4.19 11.97 -4.68
N GLY A 139 -5.22 11.19 -5.01
CA GLY A 139 -6.35 11.64 -5.79
C GLY A 139 -7.07 12.83 -5.16
N LEU A 140 -7.39 12.74 -3.87
CA LEU A 140 -8.09 13.81 -3.13
C LEU A 140 -7.30 15.12 -3.09
N VAL A 141 -5.97 15.07 -3.08
CA VAL A 141 -5.12 16.26 -2.94
C VAL A 141 -4.72 16.88 -4.28
N HIS A 142 -4.58 16.08 -5.34
CA HIS A 142 -4.00 16.53 -6.62
C HIS A 142 -4.93 16.42 -7.84
N VAL A 143 -6.09 15.77 -7.74
CA VAL A 143 -7.05 15.76 -8.85
C VAL A 143 -7.68 17.15 -9.01
N SER A 144 -7.38 17.81 -10.13
CA SER A 144 -8.02 19.05 -10.57
C SER A 144 -9.18 18.80 -11.56
N PRO A 145 -10.09 19.78 -11.76
CA PRO A 145 -11.18 19.69 -12.75
C PRO A 145 -10.76 19.34 -14.18
N GLU A 146 -9.52 19.65 -14.56
CA GLU A 146 -8.99 19.40 -15.90
C GLU A 146 -8.87 17.90 -16.21
N HIS A 147 -8.56 17.09 -15.19
CA HIS A 147 -8.48 15.63 -15.30
C HIS A 147 -9.85 14.99 -15.58
N TRP A 148 -10.94 15.66 -15.22
CA TRP A 148 -12.29 15.14 -15.41
C TRP A 148 -12.77 15.26 -16.85
N LYS A 149 -12.23 16.19 -17.66
CA LYS A 149 -12.63 16.37 -19.07
C LYS A 149 -12.41 15.11 -19.91
N PRO A 150 -11.21 14.51 -19.96
CA PRO A 150 -10.99 13.27 -20.69
C PRO A 150 -11.71 12.06 -20.06
N ALA A 151 -11.84 12.02 -18.74
CA ALA A 151 -12.60 10.98 -18.04
C ALA A 151 -14.09 11.01 -18.42
N ARG A 152 -14.70 12.20 -18.49
CA ARG A 152 -16.09 12.39 -18.96
C ARG A 152 -16.26 11.98 -20.42
N ALA A 153 -15.32 12.34 -21.29
CA ALA A 153 -15.35 11.92 -22.69
C ALA A 153 -15.28 10.39 -22.87
N LYS A 154 -14.58 9.70 -21.97
CA LYS A 154 -14.45 8.23 -21.96
C LYS A 154 -15.38 7.55 -20.96
N ALA A 155 -16.32 8.27 -20.34
CA ALA A 155 -17.12 7.77 -19.22
C ALA A 155 -17.88 6.49 -19.61
N LYS A 156 -18.43 6.42 -20.82
CA LYS A 156 -19.14 5.23 -21.32
C LYS A 156 -18.24 3.99 -21.34
N TRP A 157 -16.99 4.14 -21.77
CA TRP A 157 -16.01 3.04 -21.79
C TRP A 157 -15.54 2.67 -20.39
N ILE A 158 -15.34 3.64 -19.51
CA ILE A 158 -14.97 3.40 -18.11
C ILE A 158 -16.10 2.65 -17.39
N ILE A 159 -17.35 3.13 -17.54
CA ILE A 159 -18.54 2.47 -16.98
C ILE A 159 -18.67 1.05 -17.53
N GLY A 160 -18.47 0.87 -18.85
CA GLY A 160 -18.48 -0.46 -19.47
C GLY A 160 -17.41 -1.38 -18.88
N ALA A 161 -16.17 -0.91 -18.74
CA ALA A 161 -15.08 -1.68 -18.16
C ALA A 161 -15.33 -2.02 -16.68
N CYS A 162 -15.82 -1.07 -15.89
CA CYS A 162 -16.24 -1.31 -14.50
C CYS A 162 -17.38 -2.35 -14.43
N GLY A 163 -18.37 -2.27 -15.32
CA GLY A 163 -19.46 -3.23 -15.40
C GLY A 163 -18.97 -4.64 -15.72
N VAL A 164 -18.05 -4.78 -16.68
CA VAL A 164 -17.40 -6.07 -16.99
C VAL A 164 -16.60 -6.58 -15.81
N PHE A 165 -15.82 -5.72 -15.14
CA PHE A 165 -15.04 -6.10 -13.97
C PHE A 165 -15.93 -6.59 -12.82
N ILE A 166 -17.01 -5.86 -12.51
CA ILE A 166 -18.01 -6.26 -11.50
C ILE A 166 -18.66 -7.59 -11.90
N ALA A 167 -19.01 -7.79 -13.17
CA ALA A 167 -19.56 -9.05 -13.66
C ALA A 167 -18.59 -10.22 -13.48
N ILE A 168 -17.29 -10.01 -13.75
CA ILE A 168 -16.24 -11.01 -13.49
C ILE A 168 -16.15 -11.33 -12.00
N LEU A 169 -16.16 -10.31 -11.13
CA LEU A 169 -16.13 -10.53 -9.68
C LEU A 169 -17.39 -11.25 -9.18
N TRP A 170 -18.55 -11.00 -9.80
CA TRP A 170 -19.79 -11.70 -9.48
C TRP A 170 -19.75 -13.17 -9.89
N ILE A 171 -19.40 -13.44 -11.15
CA ILE A 171 -19.35 -14.80 -11.72
C ILE A 171 -18.29 -15.65 -11.03
N SER A 172 -17.16 -15.07 -10.65
CA SER A 172 -16.09 -15.76 -9.90
C SER A 172 -16.46 -16.08 -8.45
N GLY A 173 -17.61 -15.62 -7.95
CA GLY A 173 -18.04 -15.80 -6.56
C GLY A 173 -17.33 -14.91 -5.55
N ILE A 174 -16.37 -14.09 -5.99
CA ILE A 174 -15.61 -13.17 -5.12
C ILE A 174 -16.53 -12.08 -4.57
N LEU A 175 -17.33 -11.44 -5.42
CA LEU A 175 -18.22 -10.35 -5.01
C LEU A 175 -19.34 -10.85 -4.08
N PRO A 176 -20.06 -11.95 -4.37
CA PRO A 176 -20.98 -12.56 -3.40
C PRO A 176 -20.31 -12.94 -2.08
N GLY A 177 -19.08 -13.46 -2.11
CA GLY A 177 -18.31 -13.77 -0.89
C GLY A 177 -17.98 -12.52 -0.07
N LEU A 178 -17.57 -11.43 -0.71
CA LEU A 178 -17.33 -10.14 -0.06
C LEU A 178 -18.61 -9.54 0.54
N ILE A 179 -19.73 -9.60 -0.20
CA ILE A 179 -21.03 -9.12 0.28
C ILE A 179 -21.51 -9.98 1.45
N GLY A 180 -21.39 -11.31 1.36
CA GLY A 180 -21.75 -12.22 2.46
C GLY A 180 -20.94 -11.95 3.72
N ALA A 181 -19.64 -11.63 3.58
CA ALA A 181 -18.79 -11.25 4.69
C ALA A 181 -19.21 -9.93 5.39
N THR A 182 -20.06 -9.11 4.78
CA THR A 182 -20.63 -7.93 5.46
C THR A 182 -21.70 -8.29 6.48
N GLY A 183 -22.29 -9.48 6.41
CA GLY A 183 -23.20 -9.99 7.46
C GLY A 183 -22.49 -10.15 8.81
N GLU A 184 -21.21 -10.50 8.77
CA GLU A 184 -20.34 -10.65 9.94
C GLU A 184 -20.03 -9.31 10.63
N TRP A 185 -20.33 -8.18 10.00
CA TRP A 185 -20.03 -6.86 10.57
C TRP A 185 -20.90 -6.52 11.77
N SER A 186 -22.06 -7.18 11.90
CA SER A 186 -22.91 -7.07 13.07
C SER A 186 -22.43 -7.95 14.22
N GLU A 187 -21.48 -8.87 13.98
CA GLU A 187 -20.95 -9.69 15.06
C GLU A 187 -20.19 -8.84 16.08
N PRO A 188 -20.45 -9.02 17.39
CA PRO A 188 -19.74 -8.33 18.46
C PRO A 188 -18.22 -8.50 18.36
N ARG A 189 -17.77 -9.62 17.78
CA ARG A 189 -16.35 -9.91 17.57
C ARG A 189 -15.72 -8.98 16.53
N PHE A 190 -16.42 -8.72 15.42
CA PHE A 190 -15.93 -7.82 14.37
C PHE A 190 -15.92 -6.37 14.85
N ILE A 191 -17.03 -5.90 15.44
CA ILE A 191 -17.14 -4.55 16.01
C ILE A 191 -16.10 -4.36 17.12
N GLY A 192 -15.96 -5.34 18.03
CA GLY A 192 -14.96 -5.32 19.08
C GLY A 192 -13.53 -5.25 18.54
N HIS A 193 -13.23 -5.97 17.45
CA HIS A 193 -11.92 -5.91 16.80
C HIS A 193 -11.68 -4.53 16.15
N ALA A 194 -12.68 -3.95 15.47
CA ALA A 194 -12.58 -2.62 14.88
C ALA A 194 -12.39 -1.50 15.93
N TYR A 195 -13.12 -1.57 17.05
CA TYR A 195 -12.91 -0.66 18.19
C TYR A 195 -11.54 -0.85 18.82
N THR A 196 -11.07 -2.09 18.96
CA THR A 196 -9.73 -2.38 19.47
C THR A 196 -8.67 -1.80 18.55
N LEU A 197 -8.78 -2.01 17.23
CA LEU A 197 -7.88 -1.42 16.24
C LEU A 197 -7.89 0.11 16.28
N SER A 198 -9.07 0.72 16.43
CA SER A 198 -9.20 2.19 16.51
C SER A 198 -8.59 2.76 17.80
N ARG A 199 -8.81 2.10 18.95
CA ARG A 199 -8.21 2.48 20.23
C ARG A 199 -6.69 2.33 20.19
N VAL A 200 -6.22 1.18 19.73
CA VAL A 200 -4.79 0.86 19.63
C VAL A 200 -4.11 1.80 18.63
N PHE A 201 -4.75 2.12 17.51
CA PHE A 201 -4.25 3.13 16.57
C PHE A 201 -4.05 4.48 17.25
N TRP A 202 -5.04 4.95 18.03
CA TRP A 202 -4.92 6.23 18.72
C TRP A 202 -3.84 6.20 19.81
N GLU A 203 -3.75 5.12 20.58
CA GLU A 203 -2.68 4.93 21.57
C GLU A 203 -1.30 4.91 20.90
N PHE A 204 -1.16 4.26 19.74
CA PHE A 204 0.09 4.28 18.97
C PHE A 204 0.40 5.66 18.42
N ALA A 205 -0.56 6.33 17.78
CA ALA A 205 -0.38 7.68 17.25
C ALA A 205 0.03 8.67 18.36
N TRP A 206 -0.58 8.56 19.53
CA TRP A 206 -0.22 9.34 20.70
C TRP A 206 1.21 9.04 21.17
N ARG A 207 1.57 7.75 21.32
CA ARG A 207 2.92 7.32 21.74
C ARG A 207 4.00 7.66 20.72
N SER A 208 3.66 7.76 19.44
CA SER A 208 4.55 8.22 18.37
C SER A 208 4.90 9.70 18.49
N VAL A 209 4.05 10.51 19.13
CA VAL A 209 4.27 11.95 19.34
C VAL A 209 4.84 12.24 20.72
N ILE A 210 4.35 11.54 21.74
CA ILE A 210 4.80 11.67 23.13
C ILE A 210 5.30 10.30 23.58
N PRO A 211 6.61 10.03 23.48
CA PRO A 211 7.20 8.85 24.08
C PRO A 211 7.16 9.04 25.60
N VAL A 212 6.14 8.48 26.25
CA VAL A 212 6.05 8.37 27.72
C VAL A 212 6.64 7.04 28.14
#